data_AF-A0AAE0C1Y5-F1
#
_entry.id   AF-A0AAE0C1Y5-F1
#
_cell.length_a   1.000
_cell.length_b   1.000
_cell.length_c   1.000
_cell.angle_alpha   90.00
_cell.angle_beta   90.00
_cell.angle_gamma   90.00
#
_symmetry.space_group_name_H-M   'P 1'
#
loop_
_entity.id
_entity.type
_entity.pdbx_description
1 polymer ?
#
loop_
_entity_poly.entity_id
_entity_poly.type
_entity_poly.pdbx_seq_one_letter_code
_entity_poly.pdbx_strand_id
1 'polypeptide(L)'
;MPSPGTFCYESIQLARYDGGQLFMSHEDAFPADLASENQFQRRATLILYLNDVAEGGATSFDHLNVAVKPSCGQALLFFPAFASGEPDSRTVHTAEAAIDQKWIAQQWVACGFSSAAVRAPPGQSDLVADLMQRGGAGAVPKALGKKRGGEKSKKGAKAPSKGFGGASKGFGSK
;
A
#
# COMPACT_ATOMS: atom_id res chain seq x y z
N MET A 1 22.13 13.01 7.29
CA MET A 1 20.66 12.85 7.23
C MET A 1 20.11 13.79 6.17
N PRO A 2 19.07 13.40 5.43
CA PRO A 2 18.43 14.27 4.45
C PRO A 2 17.84 15.51 5.14
N SER A 3 18.01 16.69 4.53
CA SER A 3 17.34 17.91 5.00
C SER A 3 15.83 17.84 4.72
N PRO A 4 15.00 18.64 5.42
CA PRO A 4 13.56 18.65 5.20
C PRO A 4 13.17 18.83 3.72
N GLY A 5 12.35 17.91 3.20
CA GLY A 5 11.89 17.90 1.80
C GLY A 5 12.88 17.30 0.80
N THR A 6 14.09 16.92 1.23
CA THR A 6 15.09 16.29 0.37
C THR A 6 15.02 14.77 0.48
N PHE A 7 15.15 14.09 -0.66
CA PHE A 7 15.19 12.64 -0.71
C PHE A 7 16.63 12.11 -0.70
N CYS A 8 16.83 10.98 -0.03
CA CYS A 8 18.05 10.18 -0.11
C CYS A 8 17.72 8.71 -0.33
N TYR A 9 18.63 8.01 -0.99
CA TYR A 9 18.51 6.59 -1.31
C TYR A 9 19.46 5.83 -0.41
N GLU A 10 18.95 4.90 0.40
CA GLU A 10 19.80 3.98 1.15
C GLU A 10 20.54 3.05 0.19
N SER A 11 21.59 2.36 0.65
CA SER A 11 22.24 1.35 -0.19
C SER A 11 21.26 0.27 -0.61
N ILE A 12 21.27 -0.11 -1.89
CA ILE A 12 20.44 -1.22 -2.39
C ILE A 12 20.80 -2.49 -1.63
N GLN A 13 19.77 -3.18 -1.12
CA GLN A 13 19.93 -4.47 -0.48
C GLN A 13 19.56 -5.59 -1.46
N LEU A 14 20.48 -6.53 -1.67
CA LEU A 14 20.25 -7.75 -2.43
C LEU A 14 19.93 -8.88 -1.46
N ALA A 15 18.80 -9.55 -1.64
CA ALA A 15 18.43 -10.70 -0.83
C ALA A 15 18.18 -11.93 -1.72
N ARG A 16 18.66 -13.07 -1.23
CA ARG A 16 18.40 -14.40 -1.78
C ARG A 16 17.69 -15.22 -0.73
N TYR A 17 16.58 -15.84 -1.12
CA TYR A 17 15.85 -16.82 -0.32
C TYR A 17 16.00 -18.18 -1.00
N ASP A 18 16.58 -19.14 -0.30
CA ASP A 18 16.58 -20.54 -0.65
C ASP A 18 15.30 -21.22 -0.13
N GLY A 19 15.06 -22.48 -0.53
CA GLY A 19 13.82 -23.20 -0.22
C GLY A 19 13.47 -23.22 1.28
N GLY A 20 12.26 -22.79 1.60
CA GLY A 20 11.69 -22.65 2.93
C GLY A 20 12.04 -21.33 3.65
N GLN A 21 12.96 -20.52 3.13
CA GLN A 21 13.33 -19.25 3.76
C GLN A 21 12.24 -18.20 3.56
N LEU A 22 12.06 -17.37 4.59
CA LEU A 22 11.08 -16.30 4.65
C LEU A 22 11.66 -15.10 5.40
N PHE A 23 11.03 -13.94 5.26
CA PHE A 23 11.28 -12.82 6.16
C PHE A 23 10.00 -12.45 6.87
N MET A 24 10.05 -12.47 8.20
CA MET A 24 8.88 -12.32 9.06
C MET A 24 8.20 -10.96 8.83
N SER A 25 6.93 -10.90 9.22
CA SER A 25 6.14 -9.68 9.23
C SER A 25 6.90 -8.52 9.88
N HIS A 26 7.00 -7.39 9.18
CA HIS A 26 7.72 -6.21 9.64
C HIS A 26 7.20 -4.92 8.99
N GLU A 27 7.63 -3.79 9.55
CA GLU A 27 7.45 -2.46 8.99
C GLU A 27 8.76 -1.96 8.38
N ASP A 28 8.66 -1.26 7.25
CA ASP A 28 9.80 -0.56 6.66
C ASP A 28 9.99 0.83 7.25
N ALA A 29 8.90 1.48 7.70
CA ALA A 29 8.97 2.77 8.35
C ALA A 29 9.56 2.65 9.76
N PHE A 30 10.27 3.68 10.18
CA PHE A 30 10.68 3.81 11.58
C PHE A 30 9.46 4.16 12.45
N PRO A 31 9.40 3.67 13.70
CA PRO A 31 8.49 4.19 14.71
C PRO A 31 8.51 5.73 14.77
N ALA A 32 7.37 6.35 15.09
CA ALA A 32 7.20 7.81 14.97
C ALA A 32 8.18 8.63 15.85
N ASP A 33 8.50 8.12 17.04
CA ASP A 33 9.53 8.65 17.94
C ASP A 33 10.90 8.59 17.30
N LEU A 34 11.30 7.43 16.78
CA LEU A 34 12.58 7.25 16.11
C LEU A 34 12.70 8.07 14.82
N ALA A 35 11.64 8.16 14.03
CA ALA A 35 11.60 9.02 12.84
C ALA A 35 11.78 10.49 13.21
N SER A 36 11.17 10.93 14.32
CA SER A 36 11.27 12.30 14.83
C SER A 36 12.68 12.62 15.34
N GLU A 37 13.31 11.69 16.06
CA GLU A 37 14.71 11.80 16.51
C GLU A 37 15.68 11.84 15.33
N ASN A 38 15.45 10.98 14.32
CA ASN A 38 16.26 10.92 13.12
C ASN A 38 16.03 12.11 12.18
N GLN A 39 14.89 12.80 12.30
CA GLN A 39 14.42 13.86 11.40
C GLN A 39 14.23 13.42 9.94
N PHE A 40 14.03 12.13 9.71
CA PHE A 40 13.71 11.56 8.41
C PHE A 40 12.91 10.28 8.56
N GLN A 41 12.17 9.94 7.50
CA GLN A 41 11.38 8.71 7.43
C GLN A 41 11.59 8.05 6.06
N ARG A 42 11.51 6.73 6.00
CA ARG A 42 11.41 5.99 4.74
C ARG A 42 10.05 6.28 4.11
N ARG A 43 10.07 6.92 2.94
CA ARG A 43 8.88 7.36 2.23
C ARG A 43 8.43 6.38 1.16
N ALA A 44 9.35 5.59 0.62
CA ALA A 44 9.01 4.55 -0.33
C ALA A 44 9.93 3.34 -0.15
N THR A 45 9.35 2.18 -0.40
CA THR A 45 10.07 0.93 -0.60
C THR A 45 9.82 0.45 -2.02
N LEU A 46 10.89 0.19 -2.75
CA LEU A 46 10.85 -0.47 -4.04
C LEU A 46 11.49 -1.85 -3.91
N ILE A 47 10.74 -2.89 -4.24
CA ILE A 47 11.24 -4.27 -4.37
C ILE A 47 11.22 -4.63 -5.84
N LEU A 48 12.40 -4.89 -6.42
CA LEU A 48 12.55 -5.43 -7.77
C LEU A 48 12.76 -6.95 -7.68
N TYR A 49 11.88 -7.71 -8.32
CA TYR A 49 12.03 -9.17 -8.42
C TYR A 49 13.02 -9.50 -9.55
N LEU A 50 14.10 -10.19 -9.20
CA LEU A 50 15.23 -10.43 -10.11
C LEU A 50 15.14 -11.77 -10.86
N ASN A 51 14.18 -12.61 -10.50
CA ASN A 51 13.84 -13.85 -11.18
C ASN A 51 12.37 -14.21 -10.99
N ASP A 52 11.85 -15.11 -11.83
CA ASP A 52 10.55 -15.72 -11.60
C ASP A 52 10.64 -16.77 -10.49
N VAL A 53 9.60 -16.83 -9.67
CA VAL A 53 9.44 -17.82 -8.59
C VAL A 53 8.19 -18.63 -8.90
N ALA A 54 8.33 -19.95 -9.15
CA ALA A 54 7.19 -20.75 -9.56
C ALA A 54 6.27 -21.03 -8.36
N GLU A 55 6.83 -21.43 -7.22
CA GLU A 55 6.11 -21.73 -5.97
C GLU A 55 6.59 -20.91 -4.75
N GLY A 56 5.63 -20.41 -3.97
CA GLY A 56 5.86 -19.61 -2.76
C GLY A 56 6.44 -18.21 -3.03
N GLY A 57 7.06 -17.62 -2.00
CA GLY A 57 7.90 -16.43 -2.12
C GLY A 57 7.15 -15.12 -2.34
N ALA A 58 5.82 -15.07 -2.19
CA ALA A 58 5.06 -13.84 -2.35
C ALA A 58 5.47 -12.76 -1.34
N THR A 59 5.24 -11.50 -1.69
CA THR A 59 5.24 -10.41 -0.71
C THR A 59 3.78 -10.16 -0.31
N SER A 60 3.40 -10.52 0.92
CA SER A 60 2.04 -10.36 1.44
C SER A 60 1.92 -9.16 2.36
N PHE A 61 0.81 -8.42 2.26
CA PHE A 61 0.47 -7.31 3.13
C PHE A 61 -0.61 -7.73 4.12
N ASP A 62 -0.23 -7.84 5.38
CA ASP A 62 -0.98 -8.56 6.41
C ASP A 62 -2.36 -7.92 6.69
N HIS A 63 -2.47 -6.60 6.52
CA HIS A 63 -3.70 -5.85 6.77
C HIS A 63 -4.48 -5.49 5.50
N LEU A 64 -3.90 -5.69 4.31
CA LEU A 64 -4.54 -5.31 3.04
C LEU A 64 -5.17 -6.50 2.31
N ASN A 65 -4.92 -7.74 2.77
CA ASN A 65 -5.33 -8.95 2.08
C ASN A 65 -4.86 -8.95 0.61
N VAL A 66 -3.61 -8.52 0.40
CA VAL A 66 -2.94 -8.45 -0.90
C VAL A 66 -1.66 -9.27 -0.81
N ALA A 67 -1.40 -10.10 -1.82
CA ALA A 67 -0.14 -10.80 -1.99
C ALA A 67 0.36 -10.63 -3.42
N VAL A 68 1.66 -10.32 -3.57
CA VAL A 68 2.30 -10.07 -4.85
C VAL A 68 3.24 -11.22 -5.15
N LYS A 69 2.93 -11.99 -6.20
CA LYS A 69 3.80 -13.08 -6.67
C LYS A 69 5.05 -12.48 -7.36
N PRO A 70 6.27 -12.99 -7.08
CA PRO A 70 7.46 -12.55 -7.78
C PRO A 70 7.41 -12.92 -9.26
N SER A 71 7.69 -11.95 -10.13
CA SER A 71 7.95 -12.18 -11.55
C SER A 71 9.10 -11.31 -12.02
N CYS A 72 10.00 -11.90 -12.79
CA CYS A 72 11.27 -11.29 -13.18
C CYS A 72 11.05 -9.93 -13.85
N GLY A 73 11.76 -8.91 -13.36
CA GLY A 73 11.71 -7.54 -13.90
C GLY A 73 10.50 -6.72 -13.43
N GLN A 74 9.52 -7.31 -12.73
CA GLN A 74 8.46 -6.54 -12.09
C GLN A 74 8.96 -5.91 -10.78
N ALA A 75 8.41 -4.73 -10.49
CA ALA A 75 8.71 -4.02 -9.26
C ALA A 75 7.43 -3.75 -8.46
N LEU A 76 7.54 -3.91 -7.14
CA LEU A 76 6.52 -3.54 -6.17
C LEU A 76 6.97 -2.25 -5.48
N LEU A 77 6.16 -1.20 -5.62
CA LEU A 77 6.35 0.09 -4.96
C LEU A 77 5.24 0.30 -3.93
N PHE A 78 5.61 0.62 -2.70
CA PHE A 78 4.67 1.03 -1.66
C PHE A 78 5.27 2.11 -0.76
N PHE A 79 4.42 2.76 0.03
CA PHE A 79 4.76 3.93 0.85
C PHE A 79 4.56 3.58 2.31
N PRO A 80 5.61 3.26 3.08
CA PRO A 80 5.45 2.71 4.43
C PRO A 80 5.09 3.76 5.48
N ALA A 81 5.05 5.05 5.10
CA ALA A 81 4.67 6.14 5.98
C ALA A 81 3.92 7.25 5.22
N PHE A 82 3.07 7.98 5.95
CA PHE A 82 2.35 9.14 5.46
C PHE A 82 3.27 10.35 5.23
N ALA A 83 2.73 11.40 4.61
CA ALA A 83 3.45 12.65 4.43
C ALA A 83 3.89 13.32 5.73
N SER A 84 3.18 13.05 6.83
CA SER A 84 3.51 13.50 8.18
C SER A 84 4.71 12.80 8.81
N GLY A 85 5.17 11.67 8.25
CA GLY A 85 6.21 10.83 8.85
C GLY A 85 5.65 9.67 9.71
N GLU A 86 4.35 9.68 9.98
CA GLU A 86 3.65 8.59 10.70
C GLU A 86 3.70 7.28 9.90
N PRO A 87 4.07 6.15 10.52
CA PRO A 87 4.02 4.83 9.89
C PRO A 87 2.61 4.48 9.39
N ASP A 88 2.53 3.83 8.23
CA ASP A 88 1.28 3.27 7.72
C ASP A 88 1.23 1.77 7.99
N SER A 89 0.56 1.38 9.07
CA SER A 89 0.44 -0.02 9.48
C SER A 89 -0.18 -0.91 8.42
N ARG A 90 -0.92 -0.38 7.44
CA ARG A 90 -1.46 -1.19 6.33
C ARG A 90 -0.35 -1.82 5.48
N THR A 91 0.86 -1.26 5.52
CA THR A 91 2.02 -1.72 4.75
C THR A 91 2.91 -2.72 5.50
N VAL A 92 2.51 -3.14 6.71
CA VAL A 92 3.13 -4.29 7.37
C VAL A 92 3.06 -5.48 6.40
N HIS A 93 4.22 -6.07 6.15
CA HIS A 93 4.35 -7.07 5.10
C HIS A 93 5.32 -8.19 5.48
N THR A 94 5.10 -9.33 4.84
CA THR A 94 5.86 -10.55 5.03
C THR A 94 6.43 -10.98 3.67
N ALA A 95 7.69 -11.40 3.63
CA ALA A 95 8.17 -12.21 2.52
C ALA A 95 7.83 -13.66 2.84
N GLU A 96 6.76 -14.17 2.23
CA GLU A 96 6.30 -15.55 2.42
C GLU A 96 7.40 -16.56 2.08
N ALA A 97 7.30 -17.75 2.66
CA ALA A 97 8.26 -18.83 2.43
C ALA A 97 8.42 -19.09 0.93
N ALA A 98 9.65 -18.94 0.43
CA ALA A 98 10.00 -19.27 -0.94
C ALA A 98 10.15 -20.78 -1.04
N ILE A 99 9.40 -21.46 -1.91
CA ILE A 99 9.62 -22.89 -2.17
C ILE A 99 10.74 -23.02 -3.20
N ASP A 100 10.66 -22.23 -4.27
CA ASP A 100 11.75 -22.01 -5.22
C ASP A 100 12.63 -20.82 -4.83
N GLN A 101 13.85 -20.77 -5.39
CA GLN A 101 14.78 -19.68 -5.10
C GLN A 101 14.21 -18.32 -5.54
N LYS A 102 14.27 -17.33 -4.64
CA LYS A 102 13.86 -15.95 -4.87
C LYS A 102 15.03 -14.99 -4.71
N TRP A 103 15.19 -14.09 -5.66
CA TRP A 103 16.11 -12.97 -5.62
C TRP A 103 15.35 -11.65 -5.71
N ILE A 104 15.69 -10.72 -4.82
CA ILE A 104 15.17 -9.35 -4.86
C ILE A 104 16.29 -8.33 -4.69
N ALA A 105 16.12 -7.18 -5.34
CA ALA A 105 16.82 -5.96 -4.98
C ALA A 105 15.82 -5.00 -4.32
N GLN A 106 16.16 -4.50 -3.14
CA GLN A 106 15.32 -3.58 -2.36
C GLN A 106 15.99 -2.22 -2.23
N GLN A 107 15.22 -1.17 -2.48
CA GLN A 107 15.63 0.23 -2.33
C GLN A 107 14.66 0.94 -1.41
N TRP A 108 15.17 1.43 -0.28
CA TRP A 108 14.44 2.39 0.54
C TRP A 108 14.78 3.82 0.11
N VAL A 109 13.75 4.64 -0.02
CA VAL A 109 13.88 6.07 -0.30
C VAL A 109 13.44 6.81 0.95
N ALA A 110 14.38 7.50 1.59
CA ALA A 110 14.12 8.32 2.76
C ALA A 110 13.90 9.78 2.37
N CYS A 111 13.10 10.50 3.15
CA CYS A 111 12.90 11.94 3.01
C CYS A 111 13.05 12.59 4.37
N GLY A 112 13.83 13.67 4.43
CA GLY A 112 13.94 14.49 5.63
C GLY A 112 12.64 15.23 5.90
N PHE A 113 12.29 15.41 7.17
CA PHE A 113 11.16 16.25 7.57
C PHE A 113 11.52 17.09 8.80
N SER A 114 10.83 18.22 8.96
CA SER A 114 10.97 19.03 10.16
C SER A 114 9.95 18.57 11.19
N SER A 115 10.40 18.23 12.40
CA SER A 115 9.51 17.94 13.53
C SER A 115 8.61 19.13 13.91
N ALA A 116 8.95 20.36 13.49
CA ALA A 116 8.12 21.54 13.66
C ALA A 116 6.89 21.57 12.73
N ALA A 117 6.81 20.67 11.73
CA ALA A 117 5.76 20.63 10.73
C ALA A 117 4.60 19.65 11.03
N VAL A 118 4.66 18.90 12.14
CA VAL A 118 3.46 18.22 12.66
C VAL A 118 2.56 19.26 13.35
N ARG A 119 2.07 20.22 12.55
CA ARG A 119 0.86 20.94 12.93
C ARG A 119 -0.26 19.89 12.95
N ALA A 120 -1.04 19.89 14.03
CA ALA A 120 -2.23 19.08 14.17
C ALA A 120 -3.03 19.05 12.84
N PRO A 121 -3.69 17.93 12.50
CA PRO A 121 -4.55 17.89 11.32
C PRO A 121 -5.49 19.10 11.38
N PRO A 122 -5.70 19.82 10.27
CA PRO A 122 -6.53 21.02 10.29
C PRO A 122 -7.85 20.68 10.94
N GLY A 123 -8.17 21.39 12.04
CA GLY A 123 -9.49 21.30 12.62
C GLY A 123 -10.50 21.70 11.55
N GLN A 124 -11.75 21.26 11.65
CA GLN A 124 -12.79 21.70 10.70
C GLN A 124 -12.88 23.24 10.57
N SER A 125 -12.39 24.00 11.57
CA SER A 125 -12.20 25.45 11.52
C SER A 125 -11.19 25.94 10.48
N ASP A 126 -10.12 25.20 10.27
CA ASP A 126 -8.97 25.63 9.47
C ASP A 126 -9.24 25.48 7.97
N LEU A 127 -10.04 24.48 7.60
CA LEU A 127 -10.58 24.32 6.24
C LEU A 127 -11.56 25.44 5.88
N VAL A 128 -12.39 25.87 6.82
CA VAL A 128 -13.33 26.99 6.61
C VAL A 128 -12.58 28.31 6.51
N ALA A 129 -11.51 28.51 7.30
CA ALA A 129 -10.67 29.70 7.21
C ALA A 129 -9.91 29.80 5.88
N ASP A 130 -9.34 28.70 5.38
CA ASP A 130 -8.66 28.67 4.08
C ASP A 130 -9.64 28.86 2.90
N LEU A 131 -10.86 28.31 3.00
CA LEU A 131 -11.92 28.53 2.02
C LEU A 131 -12.40 30.00 1.99
N MET A 132 -12.48 30.64 3.16
CA MET A 132 -12.87 32.06 3.28
C MET A 132 -11.77 33.01 2.80
N GLN A 133 -10.49 32.66 2.97
CA GLN A 133 -9.38 33.45 2.41
C GLN A 133 -9.25 33.32 0.90
N ARG A 134 -9.65 32.18 0.32
CA ARG A 134 -9.66 31.95 -1.14
C ARG A 134 -10.91 32.49 -1.84
N GLY A 135 -11.90 32.98 -1.11
CA GLY A 135 -13.19 33.46 -1.60
C GLY A 135 -13.20 34.93 -2.05
N GLY A 136 -12.30 35.34 -2.95
CA GLY A 136 -12.36 36.64 -3.61
C GLY A 136 -13.26 36.62 -4.85
N ALA A 137 -14.48 37.16 -4.72
CA ALA A 137 -15.41 37.62 -5.76
C ALA A 137 -15.33 36.93 -7.17
N GLY A 138 -16.08 35.85 -7.35
CA GLY A 138 -16.42 35.29 -8.66
C GLY A 138 -17.92 35.04 -8.76
N ALA A 139 -18.58 35.68 -9.73
CA ALA A 139 -20.03 35.68 -9.91
C ALA A 139 -20.65 34.27 -10.02
N VAL A 140 -21.77 34.07 -9.33
CA VAL A 140 -22.59 32.85 -9.37
C VAL A 140 -23.38 32.82 -10.70
N PRO A 141 -23.25 31.77 -11.54
CA PRO A 141 -24.18 31.58 -12.66
C PRO A 141 -25.53 31.10 -12.13
N LYS A 142 -26.62 31.76 -12.57
CA LYS A 142 -28.00 31.34 -12.32
C LYS A 142 -28.27 29.95 -12.92
N ALA A 143 -28.59 28.98 -12.07
CA ALA A 143 -29.15 27.70 -12.52
C ALA A 143 -30.63 27.84 -12.86
N LEU A 144 -30.98 27.55 -14.12
CA LEU A 144 -32.33 27.44 -14.64
C LEU A 144 -32.92 26.08 -14.22
N GLY A 145 -34.17 26.07 -13.76
CA GLY A 145 -34.75 24.93 -13.06
C GLY A 145 -35.44 23.83 -13.87
N LYS A 146 -35.80 22.78 -13.11
CA LYS A 146 -37.08 22.04 -13.09
C LYS A 146 -37.32 20.93 -14.14
N LYS A 147 -37.45 19.68 -13.64
CA LYS A 147 -38.62 18.76 -13.66
C LYS A 147 -38.12 17.31 -13.41
N ARG A 148 -38.54 16.59 -12.36
CA ARG A 148 -39.79 15.81 -12.09
C ARG A 148 -39.97 14.55 -12.97
N GLY A 149 -40.20 13.43 -12.29
CA GLY A 149 -40.70 12.12 -12.78
C GLY A 149 -39.68 11.02 -12.44
N GLY A 150 -39.89 10.01 -11.59
CA GLY A 150 -41.12 9.29 -11.23
C GLY A 150 -41.19 8.00 -12.04
N GLU A 151 -41.00 6.84 -11.39
CA GLU A 151 -41.78 5.59 -11.54
C GLU A 151 -40.98 4.29 -11.25
N LYS A 152 -41.74 3.26 -10.88
CA LYS A 152 -41.48 2.08 -10.04
C LYS A 152 -41.05 0.82 -10.82
N SER A 153 -40.43 -0.11 -10.07
CA SER A 153 -40.67 -1.57 -9.99
C SER A 153 -40.65 -2.44 -11.26
N LYS A 154 -39.90 -3.56 -11.20
CA LYS A 154 -40.48 -4.92 -11.30
C LYS A 154 -39.53 -6.06 -10.89
N LYS A 155 -40.16 -7.06 -10.27
CA LYS A 155 -39.66 -8.39 -9.82
C LYS A 155 -39.40 -9.36 -10.98
N GLY A 156 -38.61 -10.41 -10.71
CA GLY A 156 -38.66 -11.73 -11.37
C GLY A 156 -37.29 -12.43 -11.31
N ALA A 157 -36.98 -13.29 -10.33
CA ALA A 157 -37.37 -14.70 -10.13
C ALA A 157 -36.60 -15.74 -10.98
N LYS A 158 -35.96 -16.67 -10.23
CA LYS A 158 -35.71 -18.11 -10.47
C LYS A 158 -34.46 -18.59 -11.23
N ALA A 159 -33.67 -19.37 -10.49
CA ALA A 159 -32.80 -20.46 -10.95
C ALA A 159 -33.63 -21.63 -11.57
N PRO A 160 -32.97 -22.59 -12.25
CA PRO A 160 -32.60 -23.81 -11.52
C PRO A 160 -31.26 -24.46 -11.89
N SER A 161 -30.89 -25.38 -11.01
CA SER A 161 -29.81 -26.36 -10.92
C SER A 161 -29.67 -27.40 -12.03
N LYS A 162 -28.44 -27.94 -12.19
CA LYS A 162 -28.00 -29.37 -12.25
C LYS A 162 -26.50 -29.34 -12.66
N GLY A 163 -25.50 -29.92 -12.01
CA GLY A 163 -25.42 -31.03 -11.06
C GLY A 163 -24.96 -32.30 -11.79
N PHE A 164 -23.67 -32.68 -11.67
CA PHE A 164 -23.01 -34.01 -11.83
C PHE A 164 -21.48 -33.74 -11.87
N GLY A 165 -20.55 -34.34 -11.12
CA GLY A 165 -20.53 -35.51 -10.24
C GLY A 165 -19.31 -36.40 -10.58
N GLY A 166 -18.39 -36.63 -9.61
CA GLY A 166 -17.35 -37.69 -9.60
C GLY A 166 -15.90 -37.16 -9.58
N ALA A 167 -15.14 -37.18 -8.46
CA ALA A 167 -14.42 -38.31 -7.82
C ALA A 167 -13.25 -38.85 -8.70
N SER A 168 -12.00 -39.10 -8.28
CA SER A 168 -11.36 -39.34 -6.97
C SER A 168 -9.82 -39.51 -7.13
N LYS A 169 -9.10 -39.61 -5.98
CA LYS A 169 -7.72 -40.12 -5.72
C LYS A 169 -6.59 -39.10 -5.92
N GLY A 170 -5.72 -38.77 -4.95
CA GLY A 170 -5.25 -39.49 -3.77
C GLY A 170 -3.80 -39.93 -3.99
N PHE A 171 -2.81 -39.27 -3.41
CA PHE A 171 -1.44 -39.78 -3.31
C PHE A 171 -0.79 -39.36 -1.99
N GLY A 172 -0.22 -40.36 -1.30
CA GLY A 172 0.37 -40.25 0.01
C GLY A 172 1.89 -40.14 -0.01
N SER A 173 2.40 -39.87 1.19
CA SER A 173 3.80 -39.72 1.56
C SER A 173 4.67 -40.94 1.26
N LYS A 174 5.92 -40.67 0.89
CA LYS A 174 7.12 -41.30 1.43
C LYS A 174 8.19 -40.24 1.57
#